data_AF-A0A953UZN5-F1
#
_entry.id   AF-A0A953UZN5-F1
#
_cell.length_a   1.000
_cell.length_b   1.000
_cell.length_c   1.000
_cell.angle_alpha   90.00
_cell.angle_beta   90.00
_cell.angle_gamma   90.00
#
_symmetry.space_group_name_H-M   'P 1'
#
loop_
_entity.id
_entity.type
_entity.pdbx_description
1 polymer ?
#
loop_
_entity_poly.entity_id
_entity_poly.type
_entity_poly.pdbx_seq_one_letter_code
_entity_poly.pdbx_strand_id
1 'polypeptide(L)'
;MKRADIKPRGKDRRALLDLISIGPATVRVFESLGIHSVGVLARRNPERLFEKLCHLIGERENVCVLDAFSAAVAQARNPRLPAEQCQWWYWSRKRLAREKRRQGK
;
A
#
# COMPACT_ATOMS: atom_id res chain seq x y z
N MET A 1 -21.38 -26.40 3.77
CA MET A 1 -20.52 -25.19 3.68
C MET A 1 -19.24 -25.55 2.94
N LYS A 2 -19.13 -25.27 1.63
CA LYS A 2 -17.89 -25.57 0.87
C LYS A 2 -16.90 -24.43 1.13
N ARG A 3 -15.85 -24.71 1.91
CA ARG A 3 -14.68 -23.83 2.00
C ARG A 3 -14.05 -23.85 0.61
N ALA A 4 -14.09 -22.73 -0.10
CA ALA A 4 -13.43 -22.61 -1.39
C ALA A 4 -11.92 -22.80 -1.18
N ASP A 5 -11.36 -23.85 -1.78
CA ASP A 5 -9.94 -24.09 -1.90
C ASP A 5 -9.25 -22.88 -2.55
N ILE A 6 -8.62 -22.04 -1.72
CA ILE A 6 -7.78 -20.95 -2.21
C ILE A 6 -6.46 -21.57 -2.67
N LYS A 7 -6.43 -22.02 -3.94
CA LYS A 7 -5.22 -22.45 -4.62
C LYS A 7 -4.18 -21.33 -4.50
N PRO A 8 -2.96 -21.58 -3.97
CA PRO A 8 -1.92 -20.56 -3.94
C PRO A 8 -1.51 -20.30 -5.40
N ARG A 9 -2.04 -19.23 -5.99
CA ARG A 9 -1.56 -18.70 -7.28
C ARG A 9 -0.08 -18.36 -7.07
N GLY A 10 0.75 -18.78 -8.03
CA GLY A 10 2.21 -18.87 -7.93
C GLY A 10 2.86 -17.70 -7.17
N LYS A 11 3.90 -18.04 -6.41
CA LYS A 11 4.68 -17.10 -5.60
C LYS A 11 5.04 -15.88 -6.45
N ASP A 12 4.45 -14.72 -6.13
CA ASP A 12 4.82 -13.45 -6.75
C ASP A 12 6.35 -13.29 -6.58
N ARG A 13 7.07 -13.26 -7.70
CA ARG A 13 8.55 -13.26 -7.69
C ARG A 13 9.13 -11.88 -7.37
N ARG A 14 8.30 -10.84 -7.37
CA ARG A 14 8.72 -9.47 -7.04
C ARG A 14 9.01 -9.35 -5.56
N ALA A 15 10.09 -8.67 -5.23
CA ALA A 15 10.40 -8.19 -3.89
C ALA A 15 9.60 -6.91 -3.59
N LEU A 16 9.46 -6.58 -2.30
CA LEU A 16 8.85 -5.30 -1.89
C LEU A 16 9.69 -4.10 -2.38
N LEU A 17 11.01 -4.26 -2.49
CA LEU A 17 11.94 -3.26 -3.03
C LEU A 17 11.79 -3.03 -4.54
N ASP A 18 11.15 -3.95 -5.27
CA ASP A 18 10.91 -3.79 -6.71
C ASP A 18 9.74 -2.83 -6.99
N LEU A 19 8.97 -2.45 -5.96
CA LEU A 19 7.83 -1.54 -6.09
C LEU A 19 8.31 -0.09 -6.14
N ILE A 20 7.81 0.66 -7.11
CA ILE A 20 8.10 2.09 -7.25
C ILE A 20 7.59 2.82 -6.00
N SER A 21 8.35 3.84 -5.57
CA SER A 21 8.14 4.61 -4.33
C SER A 21 8.44 3.84 -3.03
N ILE A 22 8.98 2.62 -3.11
CA ILE A 22 9.29 1.80 -1.93
C ILE A 22 10.80 1.64 -1.78
N GLY A 23 11.35 2.30 -0.77
CA GLY A 23 12.75 2.15 -0.38
C GLY A 23 12.95 1.23 0.83
N PRO A 24 14.20 0.95 1.22
CA PRO A 24 14.53 0.08 2.35
C PRO A 24 13.86 0.47 3.67
N ALA A 25 13.67 1.78 3.92
CA ALA A 25 12.96 2.26 5.11
C ALA A 25 11.50 1.80 5.12
N THR A 26 10.80 1.96 4.00
CA THR A 26 9.40 1.51 3.84
C THR A 26 9.28 -0.01 3.95
N VAL A 27 10.29 -0.76 3.48
CA VAL A 27 10.31 -2.22 3.64
C VAL A 27 10.44 -2.63 5.11
N ARG A 28 11.31 -1.99 5.89
CA ARG A 28 11.38 -2.24 7.34
C ARG A 28 10.05 -1.93 8.04
N VAL A 29 9.39 -0.85 7.64
CA VAL A 29 8.05 -0.52 8.12
C VAL A 29 7.05 -1.63 7.77
N PHE A 30 7.07 -2.13 6.54
CA PHE A 30 6.24 -3.27 6.14
C PHE A 30 6.52 -4.53 6.97
N GLU A 31 7.78 -4.84 7.24
CA GLU A 31 8.17 -5.97 8.10
C GLU A 31 7.63 -5.82 9.51
N SER A 32 7.75 -4.64 10.13
CA SER A 32 7.16 -4.33 11.45
C SER A 32 5.63 -4.44 11.45
N LEU A 33 4.97 -4.28 10.30
CA LEU A 33 3.53 -4.46 10.12
C LEU A 33 3.14 -5.89 9.71
N GLY A 34 4.09 -6.85 9.70
CA GLY A 34 3.86 -8.24 9.34
C GLY A 34 3.66 -8.48 7.83
N ILE A 35 4.29 -7.64 6.99
CA ILE A 35 4.23 -7.71 5.54
C ILE A 35 5.61 -8.10 5.00
N HIS A 36 5.76 -9.37 4.61
CA HIS A 36 7.04 -9.91 4.13
C HIS A 36 7.05 -10.27 2.64
N SER A 37 5.97 -10.00 1.90
CA SER A 37 5.92 -10.25 0.46
C SER A 37 4.88 -9.39 -0.25
N VAL A 38 5.06 -9.22 -1.56
CA VAL A 38 4.11 -8.53 -2.44
C VAL A 38 2.73 -9.20 -2.41
N GLY A 39 2.68 -10.54 -2.36
CA GLY A 39 1.43 -11.28 -2.25
C GLY A 39 0.66 -11.01 -0.95
N VAL A 40 1.36 -10.82 0.17
CA VAL A 40 0.75 -10.42 1.45
C VAL A 40 0.28 -8.96 1.37
N LEU A 41 1.11 -8.06 0.83
CA LEU A 41 0.79 -6.65 0.67
C LEU A 41 -0.47 -6.43 -0.18
N ALA A 42 -0.64 -7.19 -1.27
CA ALA A 42 -1.78 -7.11 -2.18
C ALA A 42 -3.14 -7.29 -1.48
N ARG A 43 -3.18 -8.02 -0.35
CA ARG A 43 -4.38 -8.31 0.43
C ARG A 43 -4.69 -7.25 1.49
N ARG A 44 -3.83 -6.23 1.66
CA ARG A 44 -4.00 -5.21 2.70
C ARG A 44 -4.78 -4.02 2.21
N ASN A 45 -5.31 -3.25 3.16
CA ASN A 45 -5.87 -1.93 2.93
C ASN A 45 -4.82 -0.88 3.36
N PRO A 46 -4.48 0.09 2.50
CA PRO A 46 -3.42 1.07 2.79
C PRO A 46 -3.75 1.99 3.97
N GLU A 47 -5.02 2.40 4.14
CA GLU A 47 -5.46 3.22 5.27
C GLU A 47 -5.28 2.45 6.59
N ARG A 48 -5.67 1.17 6.63
CA ARG A 48 -5.46 0.33 7.82
C ARG A 48 -3.98 0.05 8.11
N LEU A 49 -3.12 -0.02 7.09
CA LEU A 49 -1.67 -0.15 7.31
C LEU A 49 -1.11 1.14 7.91
N PHE A 50 -1.55 2.29 7.40
CA PHE A 50 -1.13 3.60 7.91
C PHE A 50 -1.61 3.82 9.35
N GLU A 51 -2.87 3.51 9.67
CA GLU A 51 -3.38 3.55 11.04
C GLU A 51 -2.55 2.68 12.00
N LYS A 52 -2.22 1.45 11.58
CA LYS A 52 -1.37 0.57 12.38
C LYS A 52 0.03 1.13 12.58
N LEU A 53 0.60 1.78 11.56
CA LEU A 53 1.89 2.44 11.67
C LEU A 53 1.85 3.57 12.70
N CYS A 54 0.86 4.46 12.62
CA CYS A 54 0.70 5.54 13.59
C CYS A 54 0.56 5.00 15.02
N HIS A 55 -0.22 3.93 15.21
CA HIS A 55 -0.34 3.29 16.53
C HIS A 55 0.98 2.68 17.02
N LEU A 56 1.78 2.09 16.12
CA LEU A 56 3.06 1.47 16.46
C LEU A 56 4.11 2.52 16.84
N ILE A 57 4.12 3.66 16.17
CA ILE A 57 5.07 4.75 16.44
C ILE A 57 4.61 5.60 17.63
N GLY A 58 3.31 5.64 17.91
CA GLY A 58 2.72 6.43 19.00
C GLY A 58 2.42 7.87 18.63
N GLU A 59 2.68 8.26 17.38
CA GLU A 59 2.34 9.57 16.83
C GLU A 59 1.74 9.45 15.43
N ARG A 60 1.17 10.55 14.94
CA ARG A 60 0.59 10.58 13.61
C ARG A 60 1.67 10.84 12.56
N GLU A 61 1.92 9.83 11.75
CA GLU A 61 2.84 9.90 10.63
C GLU A 61 2.39 10.86 9.53
N ASN A 62 3.35 11.23 8.68
CA ASN A 62 3.09 12.08 7.53
C ASN A 62 2.15 11.41 6.52
N VAL A 63 1.19 12.18 6.00
CA VAL A 63 0.18 11.64 5.07
C VAL A 63 0.77 11.13 3.73
N CYS A 64 1.97 11.57 3.35
CA CYS A 64 2.68 11.02 2.19
C CYS A 64 2.99 9.52 2.34
N VAL A 65 3.10 9.02 3.58
CA VAL A 65 3.28 7.58 3.86
C VAL A 65 2.03 6.78 3.47
N LEU A 66 0.84 7.31 3.74
CA LEU A 66 -0.42 6.72 3.28
C LEU A 66 -0.48 6.65 1.74
N ASP A 67 -0.03 7.71 1.08
CA ASP A 67 -0.01 7.78 -0.38
C ASP A 67 1.00 6.77 -0.97
N ALA A 68 2.16 6.59 -0.33
CA ALA A 68 3.14 5.55 -0.69
C ALA A 68 2.59 4.13 -0.46
N PHE A 69 1.91 3.88 0.65
CA PHE A 69 1.23 2.60 0.90
C PHE A 69 0.15 2.32 -0.14
N SER A 70 -0.59 3.35 -0.56
CA SER A 70 -1.60 3.22 -1.60
C SER A 70 -0.99 2.83 -2.94
N ALA A 71 0.13 3.46 -3.32
CA ALA A 71 0.90 3.08 -4.51
C ALA A 71 1.43 1.64 -4.41
N ALA A 72 2.00 1.26 -3.27
CA ALA A 72 2.56 -0.08 -3.06
C ALA A 72 1.50 -1.17 -3.18
N VAL A 73 0.34 -0.99 -2.50
CA VAL A 73 -0.77 -1.94 -2.54
C VAL A 73 -1.36 -2.03 -3.95
N ALA A 74 -1.46 -0.92 -4.68
CA ALA A 74 -1.95 -0.92 -6.05
C ALA A 74 -1.02 -1.70 -7.00
N GLN A 75 0.29 -1.49 -6.91
CA GLN A 75 1.30 -2.24 -7.68
C GLN A 75 1.32 -3.73 -7.30
N ALA A 76 1.14 -4.03 -6.01
CA ALA A 76 1.06 -5.40 -5.53
C ALA A 76 -0.14 -6.14 -6.13
N ARG A 77 -1.30 -5.46 -6.24
CA ARG A 77 -2.53 -6.01 -6.83
C ARG A 77 -2.49 -6.08 -8.35
N ASN A 78 -1.84 -5.13 -9.01
CA ASN A 78 -1.78 -5.04 -10.46
C ASN A 78 -0.34 -4.89 -10.96
N PRO A 79 0.30 -5.97 -11.45
CA PRO A 79 1.64 -5.91 -12.03
C PRO A 79 1.76 -5.03 -13.29
N ARG A 80 0.64 -4.72 -13.95
CA ARG A 80 0.57 -3.86 -15.14
C ARG A 80 -0.03 -2.49 -14.82
N LEU A 81 0.12 -2.02 -13.58
CA LEU A 81 -0.36 -0.71 -13.18
C LEU A 81 0.35 0.37 -14.03
N PRO A 82 -0.38 1.39 -14.54
CA PRO A 82 0.26 2.46 -15.30
C PRO A 82 1.35 3.15 -14.48
N ALA A 83 2.49 3.47 -15.13
CA ALA A 83 3.68 3.99 -14.46
C ALA A 83 3.41 5.22 -13.57
N GLU A 84 2.50 6.11 -14.00
CA GLU A 84 2.09 7.27 -13.19
C GLU A 84 1.42 6.86 -11.88
N GLN A 85 0.58 5.82 -11.89
CA GLN A 85 -0.14 5.34 -10.70
C GLN A 85 0.77 4.54 -9.75
N CYS A 86 1.95 4.13 -10.21
CA CYS A 86 2.98 3.54 -9.35
C CYS A 86 3.69 4.60 -8.48
N GLN A 87 3.53 5.88 -8.81
CA GLN A 87 4.15 6.98 -8.08
C GLN A 87 3.27 7.43 -6.91
N TRP A 88 3.85 7.63 -5.72
CA TRP A 88 3.08 8.03 -4.54
C TRP A 88 2.36 9.39 -4.72
N TRP A 89 2.95 10.35 -5.44
CA TRP A 89 2.34 11.67 -5.65
C TRP A 89 1.05 11.64 -6.48
N TYR A 90 0.85 10.63 -7.32
CA TYR A 90 -0.44 10.40 -7.98
C TYR A 90 -1.57 10.19 -6.94
N TRP A 91 -1.27 9.45 -5.87
CA TRP A 91 -2.22 9.16 -4.80
C TRP A 91 -2.47 10.39 -3.93
N SER A 92 -1.46 11.22 -3.68
CA SER A 92 -1.64 12.53 -3.03
C SER A 92 -2.62 13.41 -3.80
N ARG A 93 -2.45 13.54 -5.12
CA ARG A 93 -3.39 14.32 -5.98
C ARG A 93 -4.80 13.76 -5.88
N LYS A 94 -4.96 12.44 -5.94
CA LYS A 94 -6.27 11.76 -5.84
C LYS A 94 -6.93 11.98 -4.48
N ARG A 95 -6.17 11.92 -3.38
CA ARG A 95 -6.65 12.16 -2.03
C ARG A 95 -7.08 13.62 -1.83
N LEU A 96 -6.25 14.58 -2.22
CA LEU A 96 -6.56 16.01 -2.17
C LEU A 96 -7.83 16.34 -3.00
N ALA A 97 -7.98 15.74 -4.17
CA ALA A 97 -9.20 15.89 -4.98
C ALA A 97 -10.45 15.34 -4.28
N ARG A 98 -10.34 14.24 -3.52
CA ARG A 98 -11.45 13.70 -2.72
C ARG A 98 -11.79 14.61 -1.53
N GLU A 99 -10.78 15.15 -0.85
CA GLU A 99 -10.96 16.07 0.28
C GLU A 99 -11.66 17.36 -0.16
N LYS A 100 -11.24 17.97 -1.28
CA LYS A 100 -11.91 19.16 -1.86
C LYS A 100 -13.39 18.92 -2.15
N ARG A 101 -13.73 17.76 -2.72
CA ARG A 101 -15.13 17.37 -2.99
C ARG A 101 -15.98 17.20 -1.73
N ARG A 102 -15.36 16.88 -0.59
CA ARG A 102 -16.06 16.77 0.71
C ARG A 102 -16.28 18.11 1.37
N GLN A 103 -15.42 19.10 1.12
CA GLN A 103 -15.51 20.44 1.70
C GLN A 103 -16.43 21.39 0.90
N GLY A 104 -16.63 21.12 -0.39
CA GLY A 104 -17.56 21.88 -1.23
C GLY A 104 -19.02 21.39 -1.16
N LYS A 105 -19.39 20.62 -0.13
CA LYS A 105 -20.72 20.07 0.10
C LYS A 105 -21.16 20.42 1.51
#